data_AF-A0A8H6C1A6-F1
#
_entry.id   AF-A0A8H6C1A6-F1
#
_cell.length_a   1.000
_cell.length_b   1.000
_cell.length_c   1.000
_cell.angle_alpha   90.00
_cell.angle_beta   90.00
_cell.angle_gamma   90.00
#
_symmetry.space_group_name_H-M   'P 1'
#
loop_
_entity.id
_entity.type
_entity.pdbx_description
1 polymer ?
#
loop_
_entity_poly.entity_id
_entity_poly.type
_entity_poly.pdbx_seq_one_letter_code
_entity_poly.pdbx_strand_id
1 'polypeptide(L)'
;MDFKTTKWTNFKISYSKFTYLDELNFTGNCLKGSRPILSFDKSFLENDHYKLLKEMFLQTFGVPPNARKSKPFIDHVMTFSIVDGKIWIRNYQINETLDVKENDKIEDDEDYDVDQLNLVEIGPRLVLTLITVLEGSFSGPKIYENKQYVSPNFVRAQLKQQAADQAKSRSQAALERKIKKRNQVLKADPLSNDALFK
;
A
#
# COMPACT_ATOMS: atom_id res chain seq x y z
N MET A 1 9.65 -9.54 -37.52
CA MET A 1 9.88 -10.08 -36.17
C MET A 1 8.56 -9.95 -35.43
N ASP A 2 7.71 -10.97 -35.55
CA ASP A 2 6.49 -11.03 -34.76
C ASP A 2 6.91 -11.24 -33.32
N PHE A 3 6.81 -10.19 -32.50
CA PHE A 3 6.78 -10.34 -31.06
C PHE A 3 5.51 -11.14 -30.74
N LYS A 4 5.59 -12.47 -30.83
CA LYS A 4 4.69 -13.36 -30.10
C LYS A 4 4.90 -12.98 -28.63
N THR A 5 4.07 -12.08 -28.13
CA THR A 5 4.02 -11.72 -26.72
C THR A 5 3.92 -13.02 -25.95
N THR A 6 4.99 -13.36 -25.25
CA THR A 6 5.02 -14.51 -24.37
C THR A 6 3.82 -14.38 -23.42
N LYS A 7 3.13 -15.49 -23.17
CA LYS A 7 1.93 -15.52 -22.32
C LYS A 7 2.32 -15.22 -20.86
N TRP A 8 2.42 -13.94 -20.53
CA TRP A 8 2.69 -13.46 -19.18
C TRP A 8 1.40 -12.90 -18.58
N THR A 9 1.25 -12.99 -17.27
CA THR A 9 0.22 -12.27 -16.52
C THR A 9 0.74 -10.90 -16.12
N ASN A 10 -0.09 -9.87 -16.29
CA ASN A 10 0.24 -8.51 -15.87
C ASN A 10 -0.46 -8.14 -14.57
N PHE A 11 0.28 -7.56 -13.64
CA PHE A 11 -0.23 -7.09 -12.36
C PHE A 11 -0.21 -5.58 -12.28
N LYS A 12 -1.38 -5.00 -11.98
CA LYS A 12 -1.50 -3.57 -11.64
C LYS A 12 -1.55 -3.42 -10.13
N ILE A 13 -0.55 -2.75 -9.58
CA ILE A 13 -0.37 -2.58 -8.14
C ILE A 13 -0.25 -1.08 -7.83
N SER A 14 -0.95 -0.61 -6.82
CA SER A 14 -0.80 0.75 -6.27
C SER A 14 0.13 0.69 -5.07
N TYR A 15 1.06 1.64 -4.97
CA TYR A 15 1.78 1.90 -3.73
C TYR A 15 1.03 2.99 -2.95
N SER A 16 0.97 2.83 -1.63
CA SER A 16 0.29 3.78 -0.73
C SER A 16 1.26 4.47 0.23
N LYS A 17 2.25 3.74 0.73
CA LYS A 17 3.30 4.25 1.61
C LYS A 17 4.65 3.77 1.11
N PHE A 18 5.59 4.71 1.02
CA PHE A 18 6.99 4.49 0.72
C PHE A 18 7.80 5.21 1.80
N THR A 19 8.76 4.52 2.39
CA THR A 19 9.60 5.03 3.48
C THR A 19 11.05 4.82 3.05
N TYR A 20 11.80 5.91 2.91
CA TYR A 20 13.16 5.90 2.32
C TYR A 20 14.19 5.31 3.30
N LEU A 21 15.33 4.86 2.75
CA LEU A 21 16.46 4.35 3.54
C LEU A 21 17.03 5.39 4.52
N ASP A 22 16.97 6.67 4.15
CA ASP A 22 17.56 7.79 4.90
C ASP A 22 16.69 8.26 6.09
N GLU A 23 15.62 7.52 6.41
CA GLU A 23 14.84 7.80 7.61
C GLU A 23 15.60 7.31 8.85
N LEU A 24 15.68 8.19 9.87
CA LEU A 24 16.48 8.02 11.10
C LEU A 24 16.28 6.69 11.85
N ASN A 25 15.16 6.00 11.61
CA ASN A 25 14.80 4.76 12.29
C ASN A 25 15.37 3.49 11.65
N PHE A 26 16.10 3.61 10.53
CA PHE A 26 16.74 2.46 9.88
C PHE A 26 18.24 2.44 10.16
N THR A 27 18.65 1.54 11.06
CA THR A 27 20.04 1.38 11.48
C THR A 27 20.74 0.20 10.81
N GLY A 28 19.99 -0.63 10.05
CA GLY A 28 20.53 -1.79 9.37
C GLY A 28 21.24 -1.44 8.07
N ASN A 29 22.16 -2.31 7.64
CA ASN A 29 22.85 -2.23 6.36
C ASN A 29 22.90 -3.61 5.70
N CYS A 30 23.11 -3.67 4.38
CA CYS A 30 23.42 -4.94 3.72
C CYS A 30 24.35 -4.78 2.52
N LEU A 31 25.09 -5.83 2.19
CA LEU A 31 25.93 -5.93 1.02
C LEU A 31 25.10 -5.79 -0.25
N LYS A 32 25.46 -4.81 -1.08
CA LYS A 32 24.89 -4.63 -2.41
C LYS A 32 25.19 -5.84 -3.30
N GLY A 33 24.13 -6.52 -3.74
CA GLY A 33 24.23 -7.73 -4.57
C GLY A 33 24.29 -9.03 -3.78
N SER A 34 24.12 -9.00 -2.45
CA SER A 34 23.80 -10.20 -1.67
C SER A 34 22.46 -10.79 -2.11
N ARG A 35 22.30 -12.10 -1.88
CA ARG A 35 21.08 -12.83 -2.25
C ARG A 35 20.11 -12.79 -1.05
N PRO A 36 18.97 -12.10 -1.13
CA PRO A 36 18.03 -12.03 -0.03
C PRO A 36 17.34 -13.37 0.21
N ILE A 37 17.05 -13.66 1.48
CA ILE A 37 16.00 -14.62 1.82
C ILE A 37 14.64 -13.93 1.63
N LEU A 38 13.74 -14.55 0.86
CA LEU A 38 12.38 -14.06 0.70
C LEU A 38 11.45 -14.81 1.65
N SER A 39 10.92 -14.10 2.65
CA SER A 39 9.98 -14.65 3.62
C SER A 39 8.57 -14.23 3.27
N PHE A 40 7.69 -15.19 3.04
CA PHE A 40 6.29 -14.97 2.70
C PHE A 40 5.39 -15.46 3.81
N ASP A 41 4.45 -14.61 4.23
CA ASP A 41 3.38 -14.99 5.14
C ASP A 41 2.48 -16.09 4.57
N LYS A 42 1.89 -16.92 5.44
CA LYS A 42 0.99 -18.01 5.08
C LYS A 42 -0.24 -17.52 4.33
N SER A 43 -0.68 -16.28 4.59
CA SER A 43 -1.79 -15.61 3.91
C SER A 43 -1.65 -15.61 2.37
N PHE A 44 -0.42 -15.69 1.83
CA PHE A 44 -0.19 -15.80 0.38
C PHE A 44 -0.68 -17.12 -0.23
N LEU A 45 -0.90 -18.15 0.57
CA LEU A 45 -1.37 -19.47 0.14
C LEU A 45 -2.89 -19.60 0.16
N GLU A 46 -3.60 -18.65 0.75
CA GLU A 46 -5.07 -18.73 0.92
C GLU A 46 -5.82 -18.50 -0.39
N ASN A 47 -5.49 -17.41 -1.10
CA ASN A 47 -6.16 -17.03 -2.34
C ASN A 47 -5.27 -17.23 -3.57
N ASP A 48 -5.84 -17.65 -4.69
CA ASP A 48 -5.08 -17.94 -5.91
C ASP A 48 -4.39 -16.71 -6.51
N HIS A 49 -5.01 -15.53 -6.40
CA HIS A 49 -4.39 -14.28 -6.84
C HIS A 49 -3.16 -13.92 -5.98
N TYR A 50 -3.13 -14.28 -4.70
CA TYR A 50 -1.95 -14.11 -3.85
C TYR A 50 -0.89 -15.17 -4.13
N LYS A 51 -1.25 -16.41 -4.45
CA LYS A 51 -0.29 -17.43 -4.89
C LYS A 51 0.44 -16.98 -6.16
N LEU A 52 -0.30 -16.45 -7.14
CA LEU A 52 0.29 -15.95 -8.39
C LEU A 52 1.20 -14.74 -8.12
N LEU A 53 0.79 -13.87 -7.19
CA LEU A 53 1.60 -12.74 -6.78
C LEU A 53 2.88 -13.15 -6.03
N LYS A 54 2.82 -14.19 -5.20
CA LYS A 54 3.98 -14.79 -4.53
C LYS A 54 5.00 -15.28 -5.55
N GLU A 55 4.57 -16.04 -6.55
CA GLU A 55 5.47 -16.52 -7.62
C GLU A 55 6.09 -15.36 -8.40
N MET A 56 5.31 -14.33 -8.72
CA MET A 56 5.81 -13.12 -9.38
C MET A 56 6.87 -12.40 -8.52
N PHE A 57 6.61 -12.23 -7.22
CA PHE A 57 7.56 -11.60 -6.31
C PHE A 57 8.83 -12.44 -6.12
N LEU A 58 8.71 -13.77 -6.08
CA LEU A 58 9.86 -14.66 -6.03
C LEU A 58 10.78 -14.46 -7.24
N GLN A 59 10.21 -14.34 -8.44
CA GLN A 59 10.97 -14.10 -9.67
C GLN A 59 11.52 -12.67 -9.77
N THR A 60 10.81 -11.68 -9.21
CA THR A 60 11.19 -10.26 -9.32
C THR A 60 12.25 -9.86 -8.29
N PHE A 61 12.09 -10.30 -7.04
CA PHE A 61 12.98 -9.93 -5.93
C PHE A 61 14.03 -11.01 -5.63
N GLY A 62 13.85 -12.23 -6.15
CA GLY A 62 14.84 -13.29 -6.04
C GLY A 62 16.06 -13.01 -6.91
N VAL A 63 17.24 -13.28 -6.36
CA VAL A 63 18.50 -13.21 -7.10
C VAL A 63 18.92 -14.62 -7.51
N PRO A 64 18.90 -14.96 -8.82
CA PRO A 64 19.25 -16.30 -9.27
C PRO A 64 20.73 -16.61 -8.95
N PRO A 65 21.07 -17.90 -8.77
CA PRO A 65 22.47 -18.29 -8.56
C PRO A 65 23.31 -17.85 -9.76
N ASN A 66 24.54 -17.41 -9.48
CA ASN A 66 25.50 -16.93 -10.49
C ASN A 66 25.04 -15.69 -11.28
N ALA A 67 24.09 -14.91 -10.77
CA ALA A 67 23.75 -13.63 -11.36
C ALA A 67 24.98 -12.71 -11.41
N ARG A 68 25.11 -11.93 -12.48
CA ARG A 68 26.22 -10.98 -12.63
C ARG A 68 26.21 -9.99 -11.46
N LYS A 69 27.35 -9.85 -10.76
CA LYS A 69 27.51 -9.04 -9.53
C LYS A 69 26.83 -9.59 -8.27
N SER A 70 26.33 -10.83 -8.30
CA SER A 70 25.88 -11.49 -7.07
C SER A 70 27.07 -11.77 -6.14
N LYS A 71 26.81 -11.67 -4.84
CA LYS A 71 27.73 -12.07 -3.78
C LYS A 71 27.24 -13.39 -3.17
N PRO A 72 28.15 -14.27 -2.73
CA PRO A 72 27.78 -15.58 -2.21
C PRO A 72 27.06 -15.51 -0.86
N PHE A 73 27.27 -14.44 -0.10
CA PHE A 73 26.73 -14.27 1.26
C PHE A 73 25.25 -13.88 1.28
N ILE A 74 24.55 -14.39 2.28
CA ILE A 74 23.19 -14.01 2.66
C ILE A 74 23.31 -13.06 3.83
N ASP A 75 22.84 -11.84 3.67
CA ASP A 75 23.04 -10.75 4.64
C ASP A 75 21.71 -10.11 5.09
N HIS A 76 20.64 -10.37 4.33
CA HIS A 76 19.34 -9.75 4.60
C HIS A 76 18.16 -10.64 4.20
N VAL A 77 17.03 -10.37 4.86
CA VAL A 77 15.73 -10.99 4.62
C VAL A 77 14.77 -9.90 4.13
N MET A 78 14.09 -10.19 3.03
CA MET A 78 12.96 -9.41 2.54
C MET A 78 11.67 -10.14 2.92
N THR A 79 10.82 -9.47 3.69
CA THR A 79 9.58 -10.03 4.24
C THR A 79 8.38 -9.47 3.50
N PHE A 80 7.43 -10.35 3.17
CA PHE A 80 6.16 -10.03 2.55
C PHE A 80 5.03 -10.49 3.47
N SER A 81 4.25 -9.55 3.97
CA SER A 81 3.10 -9.83 4.85
C SER A 81 1.83 -9.22 4.29
N ILE A 82 0.70 -9.92 4.44
CA ILE A 82 -0.61 -9.41 4.01
C ILE A 82 -1.39 -8.98 5.26
N VAL A 83 -1.74 -7.70 5.34
CA VAL A 83 -2.55 -7.13 6.43
C VAL A 83 -3.59 -6.22 5.81
N ASP A 84 -4.87 -6.43 6.13
CA ASP A 84 -6.02 -5.69 5.57
C ASP A 84 -6.03 -5.62 4.04
N GLY A 85 -5.70 -6.74 3.38
CA GLY A 85 -5.64 -6.81 1.91
C GLY A 85 -4.50 -5.99 1.28
N LYS A 86 -3.59 -5.44 2.09
CA LYS A 86 -2.39 -4.72 1.66
C LYS A 86 -1.15 -5.58 1.92
N ILE A 87 -0.20 -5.48 1.00
CA ILE A 87 1.06 -6.20 1.09
C ILE A 87 2.11 -5.25 1.66
N TRP A 88 2.68 -5.64 2.78
CA TRP A 88 3.78 -4.95 3.43
C TRP A 88 5.08 -5.62 3.02
N ILE A 89 6.02 -4.82 2.52
CA ILE A 89 7.37 -5.26 2.22
C ILE A 89 8.33 -4.55 3.15
N ARG A 90 9.16 -5.33 3.85
CA ARG A 90 10.18 -4.83 4.76
C ARG A 90 11.48 -5.62 4.61
N ASN A 91 12.60 -4.95 4.81
CA ASN A 91 13.93 -5.53 4.70
C ASN A 91 14.66 -5.46 6.03
N TYR A 92 15.22 -6.60 6.45
CA TYR A 92 15.97 -6.74 7.68
C TYR A 92 17.35 -7.32 7.40
N GLN A 93 18.36 -6.74 8.03
CA GLN A 93 19.71 -7.28 8.11
C GLN A 93 19.73 -8.46 9.08
N ILE A 94 20.47 -9.50 8.73
CA ILE A 94 20.76 -10.61 9.62
C ILE A 94 22.01 -10.23 10.42
N ASN A 95 21.84 -9.94 11.70
CA ASN A 95 22.96 -9.69 12.62
C ASN A 95 23.21 -10.96 13.45
N GLU A 96 24.28 -11.66 13.07
CA GLU A 96 24.91 -12.67 13.92
C GLU A 96 25.69 -11.95 15.04
N THR A 97 25.40 -12.29 16.29
CA THR A 97 26.14 -11.80 17.45
C THR A 97 27.60 -12.25 17.39
N LEU A 98 28.50 -11.46 17.99
CA LEU A 98 29.95 -11.70 17.95
C LEU A 98 30.35 -13.06 18.51
N ASP A 99 29.58 -13.60 19.46
CA ASP A 99 29.80 -14.91 20.08
C ASP A 99 29.76 -16.07 19.08
N VAL A 100 29.06 -15.90 17.94
CA VAL A 100 29.01 -16.91 16.86
C VAL A 100 30.24 -16.82 15.96
N LYS A 101 30.82 -15.63 15.77
CA LYS A 101 31.96 -15.40 14.85
C LYS A 101 33.32 -15.75 15.45
N GLU A 102 33.48 -15.66 16.77
CA GLU A 102 34.72 -16.08 17.44
C GLU A 102 34.81 -17.61 17.62
N ASN A 103 33.67 -18.30 17.55
CA ASN A 103 33.56 -19.76 17.63
C ASN A 103 33.61 -20.46 16.27
N ASP A 104 34.29 -19.89 15.27
CA ASP A 104 34.60 -20.48 13.93
C ASP A 104 35.38 -21.83 13.98
N LYS A 105 35.45 -22.48 15.14
CA LYS A 105 35.94 -23.85 15.36
C LYS A 105 34.83 -24.81 15.85
N ILE A 106 33.56 -24.53 15.59
CA ILE A 106 32.51 -25.53 15.79
C ILE A 106 32.49 -26.38 14.52
N GLU A 107 33.22 -27.49 14.60
CA GLU A 107 33.09 -28.64 13.73
C GLU A 107 31.62 -29.11 13.74
N ASP A 108 31.04 -29.25 12.54
CA ASP A 108 29.89 -30.07 12.18
C ASP A 108 28.60 -29.99 13.05
N ASP A 109 27.60 -29.31 12.49
CA ASP A 109 26.17 -29.68 12.48
C ASP A 109 25.32 -29.79 13.76
N GLU A 110 25.76 -29.40 14.96
CA GLU A 110 24.86 -29.42 16.15
C GLU A 110 24.78 -28.08 16.92
N ASP A 111 23.56 -27.54 16.92
CA ASP A 111 23.02 -26.41 17.72
C ASP A 111 23.54 -24.99 17.43
N TYR A 112 23.23 -24.46 16.23
CA TYR A 112 23.04 -23.01 16.08
C TYR A 112 21.83 -22.57 16.90
N ASP A 113 22.08 -21.88 18.02
CA ASP A 113 21.04 -21.30 18.84
C ASP A 113 20.32 -20.17 18.06
N VAL A 114 19.15 -20.50 17.51
CA VAL A 114 18.33 -19.57 16.71
C VAL A 114 17.95 -18.32 17.52
N ASP A 115 17.93 -18.41 18.84
CA ASP A 115 17.59 -17.30 19.73
C ASP A 115 18.66 -16.19 19.75
N GLN A 116 19.87 -16.46 19.22
CA GLN A 116 20.95 -15.47 19.12
C GLN A 116 20.90 -14.64 17.83
N LEU A 117 20.06 -15.01 16.85
CA LEU A 117 19.92 -14.27 15.60
C LEU A 117 19.05 -13.03 15.79
N ASN A 118 19.63 -11.84 15.57
CA ASN A 118 18.90 -10.59 15.64
C ASN A 118 18.66 -10.01 14.25
N LEU A 119 17.48 -9.40 14.04
CA LEU A 119 17.09 -8.75 12.80
C LEU A 119 17.03 -7.24 13.00
N VAL A 120 17.82 -6.49 12.22
CA VAL A 120 17.85 -5.03 12.27
C VAL A 120 17.28 -4.46 10.98
N GLU A 121 16.36 -3.49 11.08
CA GLU A 121 15.67 -2.98 9.89
C GLU A 121 16.57 -2.05 9.05
N ILE A 122 16.64 -2.35 7.74
CA ILE A 122 17.43 -1.59 6.74
C ILE A 122 16.54 -0.60 5.99
N GLY A 123 15.31 -1.02 5.66
CA GLY A 123 14.43 -0.33 4.70
C GLY A 123 14.72 -0.67 3.23
N PRO A 124 14.03 -0.04 2.27
CA PRO A 124 12.85 0.81 2.44
C PRO A 124 11.62 0.00 2.89
N ARG A 125 10.60 0.67 3.48
CA ARG A 125 9.29 0.05 3.73
C ARG A 125 8.33 0.39 2.60
N LEU A 126 7.61 -0.62 2.11
CA LEU A 126 6.61 -0.46 1.07
C LEU A 126 5.26 -1.02 1.51
N VAL A 127 4.19 -0.31 1.15
CA VAL A 127 2.83 -0.81 1.29
C VAL A 127 2.15 -0.80 -0.08
N LEU A 128 1.91 -2.00 -0.59
CA LEU A 128 1.33 -2.26 -1.90
C LEU A 128 -0.12 -2.71 -1.77
N THR A 129 -0.94 -2.39 -2.77
CA THR A 129 -2.33 -2.83 -2.88
C THR A 129 -2.57 -3.32 -4.29
N LEU A 130 -2.95 -4.59 -4.43
CA LEU A 130 -3.30 -5.17 -5.72
C LEU A 130 -4.58 -4.52 -6.25
N ILE A 131 -4.54 -4.01 -7.49
CA ILE A 131 -5.70 -3.38 -8.14
C ILE A 131 -6.36 -4.39 -9.07
N THR A 132 -5.65 -4.82 -10.10
CA THR A 132 -6.17 -5.74 -11.13
C THR A 132 -5.08 -6.66 -11.63
N VAL A 133 -5.46 -7.85 -12.08
CA VAL A 133 -4.60 -8.76 -12.84
C VAL A 133 -5.19 -8.93 -14.23
N LEU A 134 -4.34 -8.81 -15.25
CA LEU A 134 -4.68 -9.00 -16.65
C LEU A 134 -4.02 -10.28 -17.15
N GLU A 135 -4.73 -11.01 -18.01
CA GLU A 135 -4.11 -12.00 -18.85
C GLU A 135 -3.32 -11.29 -19.95
N GLY A 136 -2.10 -11.72 -20.23
CA GLY A 136 -1.26 -11.14 -21.28
C GLY A 136 -0.30 -10.05 -20.79
N SER A 137 0.72 -9.79 -21.62
CA SER A 137 1.75 -8.78 -21.33
C SER A 137 1.23 -7.39 -21.71
N PHE A 138 0.88 -6.59 -20.71
CA PHE A 138 0.37 -5.20 -20.84
C PHE A 138 -0.97 -5.04 -21.58
N SER A 139 -1.59 -6.13 -22.02
CA SER A 139 -2.87 -6.12 -22.73
C SER A 139 -3.55 -7.47 -22.54
N GLY A 140 -4.88 -7.46 -22.52
CA GLY A 140 -5.74 -8.63 -22.44
C GLY A 140 -6.86 -8.48 -21.40
N PRO A 141 -7.70 -9.52 -21.24
CA PRO A 141 -8.86 -9.46 -20.36
C PRO A 141 -8.47 -9.37 -18.88
N LYS A 142 -9.31 -8.70 -18.08
CA LYS A 142 -9.18 -8.65 -16.62
C LYS A 142 -9.57 -10.01 -16.04
N ILE A 143 -8.62 -10.70 -15.42
CA ILE A 143 -8.87 -11.99 -14.75
C ILE A 143 -9.13 -11.81 -13.24
N TYR A 144 -8.65 -10.71 -12.65
CA TYR A 144 -8.92 -10.36 -11.26
C TYR A 144 -9.05 -8.85 -11.09
N GLU A 145 -9.96 -8.43 -10.21
CA GLU A 145 -10.16 -7.03 -9.82
C GLU A 145 -10.48 -6.94 -8.32
N ASN A 146 -9.68 -6.15 -7.61
CA ASN A 146 -9.86 -5.94 -6.19
C ASN A 146 -10.99 -4.92 -5.94
N LYS A 147 -12.13 -5.42 -5.47
CA LYS A 147 -13.32 -4.59 -5.13
C LYS A 147 -13.10 -3.67 -3.94
N GLN A 148 -12.14 -3.96 -3.07
CA GLN A 148 -11.84 -3.15 -1.89
C GLN A 148 -10.95 -1.94 -2.24
N TYR A 149 -10.30 -1.95 -3.42
CA TYR A 149 -9.44 -0.87 -3.82
C TYR A 149 -10.26 0.34 -4.29
N VAL A 150 -10.06 1.47 -3.60
CA VAL A 150 -10.60 2.77 -4.02
C VAL A 150 -9.44 3.64 -4.48
N SER A 151 -9.55 4.17 -5.70
CA SER A 151 -8.50 5.05 -6.22
C SER A 151 -8.44 6.38 -5.43
N PRO A 152 -7.23 6.93 -5.18
CA PRO A 152 -7.11 8.24 -4.52
C PRO A 152 -7.81 9.38 -5.28
N ASN A 153 -7.92 9.25 -6.61
CA ASN A 153 -8.65 10.21 -7.44
C ASN A 153 -10.14 10.20 -7.14
N PHE A 154 -10.71 9.01 -6.95
CA PHE A 154 -12.11 8.86 -6.59
C PHE A 154 -12.39 9.46 -5.21
N VAL A 155 -11.54 9.18 -4.21
CA VAL A 155 -11.65 9.79 -2.87
C VAL A 155 -11.60 11.32 -2.95
N ARG A 156 -10.66 11.88 -3.71
CA ARG A 156 -10.56 13.34 -3.92
C ARG A 156 -11.79 13.93 -4.62
N ALA A 157 -12.32 13.23 -5.63
CA ALA A 157 -13.53 13.65 -6.32
C ALA A 157 -14.75 13.64 -5.39
N GLN A 158 -14.90 12.60 -4.56
CA GLN A 158 -15.98 12.49 -3.58
C GLN A 158 -15.92 13.60 -2.53
N LEU A 159 -14.73 13.90 -1.98
CA LEU A 159 -14.55 15.02 -1.05
C LEU A 159 -14.92 16.37 -1.68
N LYS A 160 -14.53 16.58 -2.95
CA LYS A 160 -14.90 17.80 -3.69
C LYS A 160 -16.41 17.89 -3.93
N GLN A 161 -17.05 16.77 -4.23
CA GLN A 161 -18.51 16.70 -4.41
C GLN A 161 -19.24 17.03 -3.11
N GLN A 162 -18.83 16.43 -1.98
CA GLN A 162 -19.41 16.73 -0.66
C GLN A 162 -19.26 18.22 -0.30
N ALA A 163 -18.10 18.82 -0.58
CA ALA A 163 -17.89 20.25 -0.36
C ALA A 163 -18.81 21.12 -1.25
N ALA A 164 -19.03 20.72 -2.50
CA ALA A 164 -19.94 21.40 -3.41
C ALA A 164 -21.41 21.27 -2.95
N ASP A 165 -21.83 20.10 -2.48
CA ASP A 165 -23.18 19.87 -1.96
C ASP A 165 -23.44 20.70 -0.69
N GLN A 166 -22.45 20.78 0.20
CA GLN A 166 -22.54 21.67 1.37
C GLN A 166 -22.65 23.14 0.95
N ALA A 167 -21.89 23.59 -0.05
CA ALA A 167 -21.99 24.96 -0.55
C ALA A 167 -23.37 25.24 -1.19
N LYS A 168 -23.93 24.27 -1.92
CA LYS A 168 -25.28 24.36 -2.50
C LYS A 168 -26.36 24.40 -1.44
N SER A 169 -26.26 23.56 -0.40
CA SER A 169 -27.19 23.58 0.73
C SER A 169 -27.15 24.92 1.48
N ARG A 170 -25.97 25.53 1.67
CA ARG A 170 -25.85 26.86 2.27
C ARG A 170 -26.50 27.95 1.42
N SER A 171 -26.33 27.92 0.09
CA SER A 171 -26.94 28.91 -0.80
C SER A 171 -28.46 28.78 -0.84
N GLN A 172 -28.98 27.54 -0.86
CA GLN A 172 -30.41 27.26 -0.76
C GLN A 172 -30.98 27.73 0.58
N ALA A 173 -30.36 27.39 1.70
CA ALA A 173 -30.78 27.85 3.02
C ALA A 173 -30.79 29.39 3.14
N ALA A 174 -29.81 30.07 2.52
CA ALA A 174 -29.79 31.53 2.47
C ALA A 174 -30.95 32.10 1.64
N LEU A 175 -31.30 31.46 0.52
CA LEU A 175 -32.46 31.82 -0.31
C LEU A 175 -33.77 31.61 0.45
N GLU A 176 -33.94 30.44 1.06
CA GLU A 176 -35.11 30.09 1.88
C GLU A 176 -35.29 31.04 3.05
N ARG A 177 -34.19 31.46 3.71
CA ARG A 177 -34.24 32.48 4.77
C ARG A 177 -34.75 33.82 4.24
N LYS A 178 -34.36 34.24 3.04
CA LYS A 178 -34.88 35.47 2.40
C LYS A 178 -36.37 35.33 2.09
N ILE A 179 -36.79 34.18 1.55
CA ILE A 179 -38.20 33.90 1.25
C ILE A 179 -39.04 33.89 2.53
N LYS A 180 -38.56 33.21 3.59
CA LYS A 180 -39.23 33.18 4.89
C LYS A 180 -39.37 34.57 5.47
N LYS A 181 -38.32 35.40 5.44
CA LYS A 181 -38.39 36.80 5.89
C LYS A 181 -39.40 37.63 5.09
N ARG A 182 -39.50 37.41 3.77
CA ARG A 182 -40.50 38.07 2.91
C ARG A 182 -41.93 37.64 3.23
N ASN A 183 -42.14 36.35 3.51
CA ASN A 183 -43.48 35.81 3.79
C ASN A 183 -43.91 36.04 5.25
N GLN A 184 -42.95 36.27 6.15
CA GLN A 184 -43.18 36.57 7.57
C GLN A 184 -43.51 38.05 7.77
N VAL A 185 -44.42 38.58 6.96
CA VAL A 185 -45.04 39.89 7.17
C VAL A 185 -46.38 39.63 7.86
N LEU A 186 -46.52 40.11 9.09
CA LEU A 186 -47.77 40.05 9.83
C LEU A 186 -48.83 40.90 9.12
N LYS A 187 -50.07 40.41 9.04
CA LYS A 187 -51.18 41.25 8.59
C LYS A 187 -51.30 42.44 9.54
N ALA A 188 -51.46 43.64 8.98
CA ALA A 188 -51.66 44.84 9.79
C ALA A 188 -52.90 44.68 10.66
N ASP A 189 -52.79 45.10 11.91
CA ASP A 189 -53.92 45.14 12.85
C ASP A 189 -54.99 46.10 12.29
N PRO A 190 -56.24 45.66 12.10
CA PRO A 190 -57.31 46.51 11.57
C PRO A 190 -57.60 47.78 12.39
N LEU A 191 -57.19 47.86 13.67
CA LEU A 191 -57.33 49.07 14.50
C LEU A 191 -56.06 49.92 14.59
N SER A 192 -55.00 49.65 13.83
CA SER A 192 -53.78 50.48 13.88
C SER A 192 -54.01 51.86 13.25
N ASN A 193 -53.35 52.88 13.79
CA ASN A 193 -53.45 54.25 13.26
C ASN A 193 -52.99 54.35 11.79
N ASP A 194 -52.01 53.56 11.37
CA ASP A 194 -51.54 53.50 9.97
C ASP A 194 -52.58 52.87 9.01
N ALA A 195 -53.52 52.08 9.54
CA ALA A 195 -54.62 51.51 8.78
C ALA A 195 -55.88 52.41 8.78
N LEU A 196 -56.07 53.19 9.85
CA LEU A 196 -57.23 54.08 10.04
C LEU A 196 -57.05 55.47 9.41
N PHE A 197 -55.81 55.98 9.35
CA PHE A 197 -55.51 57.32 8.84
C PHE A 197 -54.61 57.21 7.62
N LYS A 198 -55.17 57.48 6.43
CA LYS A 198 -54.46 57.56 5.15
C LYS A 198 -54.27 59.00 4.72
#